data_AF-A0AAD4EUT1-F1
#
_entry.id   AF-A0AAD4EUT1-F1
#
_cell.length_a   1.000
_cell.length_b   1.000
_cell.length_c   1.000
_cell.angle_alpha   90.00
_cell.angle_beta   90.00
_cell.angle_gamma   90.00
#
_symmetry.space_group_name_H-M   'P 1'
#
loop_
_entity.id
_entity.type
_entity.pdbx_description
1 polymer ?
#
loop_
_entity_poly.entity_id
_entity_poly.type
_entity_poly.pdbx_seq_one_letter_code
_entity_poly.pdbx_strand_id
1 'polypeptide(L)'
;MAAYTPPTCVHRATLMYAQNRPLFQHEKPYSVLSYLKDGTVTSNLTWEHGEEEEMHDLRHAREEIGLDSHGFRYCIAPTKFAGWLSRKHVEEEYLPEVKELIIREVADVDEVQIFDWRDWPLALCDGKSIAYDDLLEVDLIRKDYIGYTMYATYRPGYKWYFLDCQKPYEEDYWLCWDV
;
A
#
# COMPACT_ATOMS: atom_id res chain seq x y z
N MET A 1 23.07 -25.82 4.77
CA MET A 1 21.84 -25.56 5.56
C MET A 1 21.92 -24.11 6.00
N ALA A 2 21.14 -23.22 5.40
CA ALA A 2 21.07 -21.83 5.84
C ALA A 2 20.45 -21.82 7.25
N ALA A 3 21.06 -21.07 8.18
CA ALA A 3 20.52 -20.92 9.53
C ALA A 3 19.14 -20.26 9.44
N TYR A 4 18.16 -20.85 10.12
CA TYR A 4 16.85 -20.23 10.32
C TYR A 4 17.04 -19.01 11.22
N THR A 5 17.10 -17.82 10.64
CA THR A 5 16.95 -16.57 11.37
C THR A 5 15.46 -16.43 11.68
N PRO A 6 15.04 -16.35 12.95
CA PRO A 6 13.64 -16.06 13.25
C PRO A 6 13.26 -14.76 12.56
N PRO A 7 12.05 -14.65 11.97
CA PRO A 7 11.63 -13.43 11.31
C PRO A 7 11.78 -12.27 12.29
N THR A 8 12.57 -11.27 11.90
CA THR A 8 12.71 -10.04 12.67
C THR A 8 11.34 -9.38 12.70
N CYS A 9 10.75 -9.25 13.88
CA CYS A 9 9.50 -8.54 14.12
C CYS A 9 9.53 -7.07 13.63
N VAL A 10 10.72 -6.56 13.30
CA VAL A 10 10.98 -5.21 12.83
C VAL A 10 11.93 -5.26 11.63
N HIS A 11 11.54 -4.61 10.53
CA HIS A 11 12.40 -4.26 9.41
C HIS A 11 12.78 -2.78 9.51
N ARG A 12 13.97 -2.40 9.04
CA ARG A 12 14.44 -1.00 9.05
C ARG A 12 14.75 -0.56 7.63
N ALA A 13 14.20 0.57 7.24
CA ALA A 13 14.42 1.13 5.91
C ALA A 13 14.36 2.65 5.92
N THR A 14 15.03 3.26 4.94
CA THR A 14 14.90 4.68 4.65
C THR A 14 13.91 4.86 3.50
N LEU A 15 12.77 5.48 3.80
CA LEU A 15 11.73 5.74 2.80
C LEU A 15 11.95 7.07 2.08
N MET A 16 11.29 7.20 0.93
CA MET A 16 11.35 8.38 0.07
C MET A 16 10.02 9.13 0.14
N TYR A 17 10.09 10.43 0.37
CA TYR A 17 8.96 11.32 0.61
C TYR A 17 8.95 12.47 -0.41
N ALA A 18 7.77 13.00 -0.71
CA ALA A 18 7.66 14.20 -1.53
C ALA A 18 8.10 15.43 -0.72
N GLN A 19 8.91 16.30 -1.33
CA GLN A 19 9.29 17.56 -0.69
C GLN A 19 8.15 18.57 -0.82
N ASN A 20 7.69 19.15 0.29
CA ASN A 20 6.76 20.28 0.25
C ASN A 20 7.51 21.60 -0.03
N ARG A 21 7.40 22.10 -1.26
CA ARG A 21 8.21 23.23 -1.75
C ARG A 21 7.42 24.55 -1.71
N PRO A 22 8.06 25.71 -1.47
CA PRO A 22 7.40 27.02 -1.56
C PRO A 22 6.75 27.29 -2.92
N LEU A 23 7.25 26.67 -4.00
CA LEU A 23 6.65 26.73 -5.33
C LEU A 23 5.17 26.34 -5.31
N PHE A 24 4.78 25.40 -4.44
CA PHE A 24 3.41 24.89 -4.36
C PHE A 24 2.39 25.88 -3.80
N GLN A 25 2.85 27.03 -3.30
CA GLN A 25 1.99 28.17 -2.95
C GLN A 25 1.50 28.94 -4.19
N HIS A 26 2.14 28.73 -5.34
CA HIS A 26 1.88 29.46 -6.58
C HIS A 26 1.62 28.56 -7.78
N GLU A 27 2.07 27.30 -7.74
CA GLU A 27 1.92 26.33 -8.83
C GLU A 27 1.57 24.95 -8.26
N LYS A 28 0.45 24.35 -8.68
CA LYS A 28 0.02 23.05 -8.15
C LYS A 28 1.07 21.96 -8.47
N PRO A 29 1.36 21.04 -7.53
CA PRO A 29 2.19 19.88 -7.83
C PRO A 29 1.58 19.02 -8.94
N TYR A 30 2.40 18.52 -9.86
CA TYR A 30 1.93 17.65 -10.94
C TYR A 30 2.94 16.59 -11.37
N SER A 31 2.43 15.52 -11.97
CA SER A 31 3.19 14.46 -12.63
C SER A 31 2.47 13.98 -13.89
N VAL A 32 3.14 14.08 -15.02
CA VAL A 32 2.66 13.64 -16.34
C VAL A 32 3.12 12.21 -16.58
N LEU A 33 2.15 11.30 -16.66
CA LEU A 33 2.38 9.86 -16.88
C LEU A 33 2.36 9.47 -18.37
N SER A 34 2.02 10.41 -19.26
CA SER A 34 2.03 10.18 -20.71
C SER A 34 3.40 10.47 -21.31
N TYR A 35 3.77 9.72 -22.34
CA TYR A 35 4.98 10.01 -23.11
C TYR A 35 4.84 11.38 -23.78
N LEU A 36 5.71 12.31 -23.40
CA LEU A 36 5.88 13.60 -24.05
C LEU A 36 7.16 13.57 -24.89
N LYS A 37 7.28 14.51 -25.84
CA LYS A 37 8.51 14.67 -26.61
C LYS A 37 9.69 14.94 -25.67
N ASP A 38 10.86 14.43 -26.05
CA ASP A 38 12.09 14.60 -25.28
C ASP A 38 12.35 16.07 -24.93
N GLY A 39 12.74 16.33 -23.67
CA GLY A 39 13.01 17.66 -23.14
C GLY A 39 11.79 18.38 -22.54
N THR A 40 10.59 17.79 -22.59
CA THR A 40 9.42 18.35 -21.89
C THR A 40 9.49 18.03 -20.41
N VAL A 41 9.25 19.02 -19.54
CA VAL A 41 9.18 18.82 -18.09
C VAL A 41 7.90 18.05 -17.76
N THR A 42 8.04 16.84 -17.23
CA THR A 42 6.92 15.95 -16.90
C THR A 42 6.49 16.05 -15.45
N SER A 43 7.23 16.70 -14.56
CA SER A 43 6.83 16.88 -13.16
C SER A 43 7.57 18.06 -12.53
N ASN A 44 6.93 18.72 -11.56
CA ASN A 44 7.55 19.73 -10.69
C ASN A 44 7.82 19.19 -9.26
N LEU A 45 7.67 17.87 -9.05
CA LEU A 45 7.96 17.19 -7.79
C LEU A 45 9.45 16.95 -7.59
N THR A 46 9.87 16.97 -6.33
CA THR A 46 11.17 16.47 -5.90
C THR A 46 10.99 15.57 -4.69
N TRP A 47 11.95 14.68 -4.48
CA TRP A 47 11.88 13.64 -3.47
C TRP A 47 13.05 13.78 -2.49
N GLU A 48 12.82 13.43 -1.24
CA GLU A 48 13.86 13.35 -0.21
C GLU A 48 13.77 12.03 0.56
N HIS A 49 14.89 11.65 1.16
CA HIS A 49 14.93 10.55 2.09
C HIS A 49 14.54 11.04 3.49
N GLY A 50 13.63 10.32 4.13
CA GLY A 50 13.35 10.50 5.55
C GLY A 50 14.48 9.97 6.43
N GLU A 51 14.24 9.91 7.73
CA GLU A 51 15.11 9.17 8.64
C GLU A 51 14.91 7.65 8.47
N GLU A 52 15.74 6.84 9.15
CA GLU A 52 15.53 5.39 9.20
C GLU A 52 14.28 5.07 10.04
N GLU A 53 13.32 4.37 9.42
CA GLU A 53 12.05 4.03 10.04
C GLU A 53 11.98 2.53 10.36
N GLU A 54 11.32 2.22 11.49
CA GLU A 54 10.99 0.87 11.88
C GLU A 54 9.64 0.46 11.30
N MET A 55 9.63 -0.67 10.60
CA MET A 55 8.45 -1.30 10.04
C MET A 55 8.17 -2.56 10.84
N HIS A 56 6.96 -2.72 11.34
CA HIS A 56 6.58 -3.87 12.17
C HIS A 56 5.87 -4.94 11.35
N ASP A 57 6.18 -6.22 11.60
CA ASP A 57 5.48 -7.32 10.95
C ASP A 57 4.00 -7.31 11.37
N LEU A 58 3.08 -7.23 10.40
CA LEU A 58 1.63 -7.21 10.64
C LEU A 58 1.15 -8.41 11.46
N ARG A 59 1.80 -9.57 11.32
CA ARG A 59 1.47 -10.80 12.07
C ARG A 59 1.63 -10.64 13.59
N HIS A 60 2.37 -9.63 14.01
CA HIS A 60 2.67 -9.32 15.41
C HIS A 60 1.96 -8.06 15.91
N ALA A 61 1.04 -7.49 15.12
CA ALA A 61 0.24 -6.34 15.55
C ALA A 61 -0.54 -6.67 16.84
N ARG A 62 -0.38 -5.83 17.87
CA ARG A 62 -1.01 -6.02 19.19
C ARG A 62 -2.41 -5.40 19.28
N GLU A 63 -2.75 -4.54 18.34
CA GLU A 63 -4.03 -3.86 18.25
C GLU A 63 -4.80 -4.32 17.01
N GLU A 64 -6.12 -4.18 17.05
CA GLU A 64 -6.96 -4.44 15.88
C GLU A 64 -6.71 -3.35 14.83
N ILE A 65 -6.27 -3.76 13.66
CA ILE A 65 -6.07 -2.88 12.50
C ILE A 65 -7.39 -2.81 11.73
N GLY A 66 -8.03 -1.65 11.77
CA GLY A 66 -9.35 -1.42 11.18
C GLY A 66 -9.31 -0.44 10.01
N LEU A 67 -10.10 -0.73 8.97
CA LEU A 67 -10.13 0.02 7.71
C LEU A 67 -10.33 1.52 7.92
N ASP A 68 -11.40 1.93 8.61
CA ASP A 68 -11.73 3.35 8.86
C ASP A 68 -10.68 4.09 9.67
N SER A 69 -9.85 3.35 10.40
CA SER A 69 -8.97 3.91 11.41
C SER A 69 -7.52 3.95 10.95
N HIS A 70 -7.02 2.90 10.29
CA HIS A 70 -5.64 2.78 9.81
C HIS A 70 -5.52 2.96 8.29
N GLY A 71 -6.63 3.01 7.55
CA GLY A 71 -6.66 3.02 6.08
C GLY A 71 -6.56 1.63 5.44
N PHE A 72 -6.36 0.58 6.24
CA PHE A 72 -6.32 -0.80 5.80
C PHE A 72 -6.83 -1.74 6.91
N ARG A 73 -7.15 -2.98 6.56
CA ARG A 73 -7.54 -4.03 7.50
C ARG A 73 -6.65 -5.25 7.31
N TYR A 74 -6.24 -5.82 8.44
CA TYR A 74 -5.55 -7.10 8.47
C TYR A 74 -6.42 -8.11 9.20
N CYS A 75 -6.64 -9.27 8.58
CA CYS A 75 -7.43 -10.34 9.18
C CYS A 75 -6.81 -11.71 8.89
N ILE A 76 -6.93 -12.59 9.88
CA ILE A 76 -6.57 -13.99 9.71
C ILE A 76 -7.81 -14.71 9.15
N ALA A 77 -7.69 -15.23 7.93
CA ALA A 77 -8.68 -16.10 7.33
C ALA A 77 -7.96 -17.33 6.72
N PRO A 78 -8.21 -18.54 7.21
CA PRO A 78 -7.64 -19.74 6.62
C PRO A 78 -8.33 -20.12 5.30
N THR A 79 -7.57 -20.52 4.28
CA THR A 79 -8.09 -21.13 3.05
C THR A 79 -7.68 -22.60 2.92
N LYS A 80 -8.51 -23.37 2.22
CA LYS A 80 -8.18 -24.75 1.80
C LYS A 80 -7.62 -24.80 0.37
N PHE A 81 -7.49 -23.66 -0.29
CA PHE A 81 -7.00 -23.58 -1.66
C PHE A 81 -5.54 -24.04 -1.75
N ALA A 82 -5.28 -24.96 -2.68
CA ALA A 82 -3.95 -25.53 -2.92
C ALA A 82 -3.45 -25.31 -4.36
N GLY A 83 -4.26 -24.68 -5.21
CA GLY A 83 -4.02 -24.53 -6.65
C GLY A 83 -3.06 -23.41 -7.05
N TRP A 84 -2.15 -22.97 -6.16
CA TRP A 84 -1.33 -21.76 -6.29
C TRP A 84 -0.47 -21.69 -7.57
N LEU A 85 -0.11 -22.83 -8.14
CA LEU A 85 0.70 -22.90 -9.37
C LEU A 85 -0.12 -22.70 -10.65
N SER A 86 -1.45 -22.68 -10.55
CA SER A 86 -2.36 -22.52 -11.68
C SER A 86 -3.09 -21.19 -11.55
N ARG A 87 -2.70 -20.22 -12.38
CA ARG A 87 -3.42 -18.94 -12.52
C ARG A 87 -4.92 -19.14 -12.70
N LYS A 88 -5.32 -20.11 -13.53
CA LYS A 88 -6.72 -20.44 -13.77
C LYS A 88 -7.43 -20.84 -12.48
N HIS A 89 -6.83 -21.71 -11.66
CA HIS A 89 -7.46 -22.13 -10.41
C HIS A 89 -7.48 -21.00 -9.38
N VAL A 90 -6.45 -20.15 -9.34
CA VAL A 90 -6.48 -18.95 -8.48
C VAL A 90 -7.66 -18.06 -8.86
N GLU A 91 -7.84 -17.76 -10.15
CA GLU A 91 -8.90 -16.89 -10.64
C GLU A 91 -10.30 -17.49 -10.48
N GLU A 92 -10.46 -18.81 -10.65
CA GLU A 92 -11.76 -19.49 -10.61
C GLU A 92 -12.18 -19.96 -9.21
N GLU A 93 -11.24 -20.18 -8.28
CA GLU A 93 -11.51 -20.77 -6.96
C GLU A 93 -11.12 -19.85 -5.80
N TYR A 94 -9.91 -19.29 -5.82
CA TYR A 94 -9.40 -18.47 -4.70
C TYR A 94 -9.91 -17.02 -4.72
N LEU A 95 -9.91 -16.36 -5.88
CA LEU A 95 -10.39 -14.97 -5.97
C LEU A 95 -11.87 -14.83 -5.58
N PRO A 96 -12.78 -15.76 -5.94
CA PRO A 96 -14.14 -15.75 -5.40
C PRO A 96 -14.20 -15.86 -3.88
N GLU A 97 -13.40 -16.75 -3.27
CA GLU A 97 -13.29 -16.87 -1.80
C GLU A 97 -12.81 -15.55 -1.17
N VAL A 98 -11.81 -14.88 -1.75
CA VAL A 98 -11.34 -13.55 -1.31
C VAL A 98 -12.46 -12.52 -1.38
N LYS A 99 -13.24 -12.50 -2.46
CA LYS A 99 -14.35 -11.54 -2.61
C LYS A 99 -15.43 -11.75 -1.55
N GLU A 100 -15.81 -13.00 -1.29
CA GLU A 100 -16.76 -13.34 -0.23
C GLU A 100 -16.24 -12.92 1.15
N LEU A 101 -14.94 -13.13 1.40
CA LEU A 101 -14.28 -12.66 2.62
C LEU A 101 -14.38 -11.14 2.75
N ILE A 102 -14.08 -10.38 1.70
CA ILE A 102 -14.15 -8.91 1.71
C ILE A 102 -15.55 -8.43 2.06
N ILE A 103 -16.57 -8.98 1.38
CA ILE A 103 -17.98 -8.61 1.59
C ILE A 103 -18.42 -8.92 3.04
N ARG A 104 -17.85 -9.96 3.65
CA ARG A 104 -18.15 -10.31 5.04
C ARG A 104 -17.46 -9.39 6.05
N GLU A 105 -16.20 -9.04 5.81
CA GLU A 105 -15.36 -8.31 6.76
C GLU A 105 -15.52 -6.78 6.68
N VAL A 106 -16.04 -6.27 5.56
CA VAL A 106 -16.21 -4.83 5.32
C VAL A 106 -17.70 -4.52 5.19
N ALA A 107 -18.19 -3.58 5.99
CA ALA A 107 -19.58 -3.13 5.91
C ALA A 107 -19.83 -2.32 4.63
N ASP A 108 -21.08 -2.35 4.16
CA ASP A 108 -21.57 -1.50 3.06
C ASP A 108 -20.81 -1.65 1.72
N VAL A 109 -20.34 -2.87 1.41
CA VAL A 109 -19.70 -3.19 0.12
C VAL A 109 -20.73 -3.44 -0.98
N ASP A 110 -20.74 -2.61 -2.03
CA ASP A 110 -21.55 -2.81 -3.23
C ASP A 110 -20.90 -3.77 -4.24
N GLU A 111 -19.58 -3.65 -4.46
CA GLU A 111 -18.83 -4.45 -5.44
C GLU A 111 -17.37 -4.66 -4.98
N VAL A 112 -16.81 -5.84 -5.30
CA VAL A 112 -15.40 -6.15 -5.10
C VAL A 112 -14.71 -6.48 -6.42
N GLN A 113 -13.70 -5.69 -6.76
CA GLN A 113 -12.80 -5.92 -7.89
C GLN A 113 -11.38 -6.17 -7.39
N ILE A 114 -10.73 -7.21 -7.92
CA ILE A 114 -9.35 -7.58 -7.62
C ILE A 114 -8.53 -7.32 -8.88
N PHE A 115 -7.62 -6.35 -8.83
CA PHE A 115 -6.79 -5.94 -9.98
C PHE A 115 -5.49 -6.73 -10.09
N ASP A 116 -4.90 -7.11 -8.95
CA ASP A 116 -3.68 -7.89 -8.88
C ASP A 116 -3.71 -8.82 -7.66
N TRP A 117 -3.03 -9.96 -7.76
CA TRP A 117 -2.90 -10.96 -6.69
C TRP A 117 -1.49 -11.54 -6.59
N ARG A 118 -0.52 -10.97 -7.33
CA ARG A 118 0.88 -11.41 -7.32
C ARG A 118 1.56 -11.07 -6.00
N ASP A 119 2.52 -11.90 -5.62
CA ASP A 119 3.37 -11.69 -4.44
C ASP A 119 4.29 -10.48 -4.65
N TRP A 120 4.08 -9.44 -3.85
CA TRP A 120 4.89 -8.23 -3.80
C TRP A 120 5.18 -7.90 -2.34
N PRO A 121 6.43 -7.56 -1.98
CA PRO A 121 6.72 -7.05 -0.65
C PRO A 121 5.98 -5.73 -0.47
N LEU A 122 5.14 -5.68 0.55
CA LEU A 122 4.27 -4.54 0.82
C LEU A 122 4.63 -3.90 2.15
N ALA A 123 4.70 -2.57 2.14
CA ALA A 123 4.76 -1.74 3.33
C ALA A 123 3.52 -0.84 3.38
N LEU A 124 2.93 -0.71 4.56
CA LEU A 124 1.72 0.07 4.81
C LEU A 124 2.00 1.08 5.91
N CYS A 125 1.57 2.33 5.69
CA CYS A 125 1.60 3.35 6.73
C CYS A 125 0.28 3.31 7.51
N ASP A 126 0.36 3.43 8.84
CA ASP A 126 -0.78 3.65 9.70
C ASP A 126 -1.41 5.02 9.40
N GLY A 127 -2.62 5.03 8.87
CA GLY A 127 -3.40 6.25 8.59
C GLY A 127 -3.61 7.16 9.80
N LYS A 128 -3.51 6.67 11.05
CA LYS A 128 -3.57 7.50 12.26
C LYS A 128 -2.29 8.27 12.52
N SER A 129 -1.17 7.78 11.99
CA SER A 129 0.15 8.36 12.20
C SER A 129 0.45 9.48 11.22
N ILE A 130 -0.28 9.56 10.09
CA ILE A 130 -0.13 10.60 9.08
C ILE A 130 -1.14 11.73 9.31
N ALA A 131 -0.67 12.99 9.35
CA ALA A 131 -1.58 14.12 9.38
C ALA A 131 -2.02 14.48 7.96
N TYR A 132 -3.22 15.02 7.81
CA TYR A 132 -3.69 15.49 6.50
C TYR A 132 -2.74 16.55 5.89
N ASP A 133 -2.16 17.42 6.72
CA ASP A 133 -1.19 18.43 6.30
C ASP A 133 0.14 17.83 5.78
N ASP A 134 0.38 16.54 6.04
CA ASP A 134 1.54 15.83 5.51
C ASP A 134 1.27 15.22 4.13
N LEU A 135 0.04 15.30 3.62
CA LEU A 135 -0.33 14.79 2.30
C LEU A 135 -0.26 15.92 1.26
N LEU A 136 0.56 15.70 0.25
CA LEU A 136 0.68 16.59 -0.90
C LEU A 136 -0.22 16.10 -2.03
N GLU A 137 -1.28 16.85 -2.32
CA GLU A 137 -2.15 16.59 -3.47
C GLU A 137 -1.43 16.95 -4.77
N VAL A 138 -1.36 15.98 -5.68
CA VAL A 138 -0.64 16.08 -6.95
C VAL A 138 -1.56 15.72 -8.10
N ASP A 139 -1.57 16.56 -9.14
CA ASP A 139 -2.25 16.23 -10.39
C ASP A 139 -1.51 15.12 -11.14
N LEU A 140 -2.20 14.00 -11.38
CA LEU A 140 -1.75 12.93 -12.26
C LEU A 140 -2.31 13.17 -13.66
N ILE A 141 -1.45 13.64 -14.56
CA ILE A 141 -1.83 14.06 -15.90
C ILE A 141 -1.56 12.92 -16.89
N ARG A 142 -2.61 12.45 -17.54
CA ARG A 142 -2.58 11.59 -18.72
C ARG A 142 -3.11 12.34 -19.93
N LYS A 143 -2.91 11.79 -21.13
CA LYS A 143 -3.28 12.42 -22.40
C LYS A 143 -4.77 12.83 -22.46
N ASP A 144 -5.62 12.04 -21.85
CA ASP A 144 -7.08 12.10 -21.94
C ASP A 144 -7.77 12.25 -20.57
N TYR A 145 -6.99 12.34 -19.49
CA TYR A 145 -7.51 12.36 -18.12
C TYR A 145 -6.55 13.09 -17.19
N ILE A 146 -7.10 13.92 -16.31
CA ILE A 146 -6.38 14.49 -15.16
C ILE A 146 -7.03 13.92 -13.91
N GLY A 147 -6.27 13.13 -13.16
CA GLY A 147 -6.64 12.66 -11.84
C GLY A 147 -5.81 13.34 -10.76
N TYR A 148 -5.96 12.87 -9.53
CA TYR A 148 -5.16 13.30 -8.40
C TYR A 148 -4.59 12.08 -7.66
N THR A 149 -3.47 12.28 -6.98
CA THR A 149 -2.90 11.35 -6.01
C THR A 149 -2.35 12.15 -4.84
N MET A 150 -2.20 11.49 -3.69
CA MET A 150 -1.62 12.09 -2.50
C MET A 150 -0.26 11.44 -2.27
N TYR A 151 0.81 12.25 -2.20
CA TYR A 151 2.11 11.78 -1.74
C TYR A 151 2.37 12.25 -0.31
N ALA A 152 2.88 11.36 0.53
CA ALA A 152 3.33 11.73 1.86
C ALA A 152 4.59 12.60 1.80
N THR A 153 4.60 13.67 2.59
CA THR A 153 5.77 14.46 2.93
C THR A 153 6.36 13.93 4.24
N TYR A 154 7.65 14.16 4.50
CA TYR A 154 8.28 13.56 5.67
C TYR A 154 7.92 14.30 6.96
N ARG A 155 7.51 13.53 7.98
CA ARG A 155 7.42 13.95 9.38
C ARG A 155 7.80 12.77 10.27
N PRO A 156 8.61 12.96 11.32
CA PRO A 156 8.94 11.87 12.24
C PRO A 156 7.67 11.39 12.98
N GLY A 157 7.57 10.08 13.18
CA GLY A 157 6.49 9.45 13.96
C GLY A 157 5.46 8.67 13.15
N TYR A 158 5.64 8.54 11.84
CA TYR A 158 4.88 7.58 11.05
C TYR A 158 5.11 6.16 11.55
N LYS A 159 4.05 5.38 11.57
CA LYS A 159 4.10 3.97 11.95
C LYS A 159 3.94 3.14 10.69
N TRP A 160 4.93 2.28 10.46
CA TRP A 160 4.94 1.42 9.30
C TRP A 160 4.74 -0.02 9.71
N TYR A 161 4.02 -0.72 8.86
CA TYR A 161 3.86 -2.15 8.92
C TYR A 161 4.35 -2.78 7.63
N PHE A 162 4.84 -4.01 7.70
CA PHE A 162 5.18 -4.78 6.52
C PHE A 162 4.59 -6.18 6.60
N LEU A 163 4.42 -6.79 5.44
CA LEU A 163 4.09 -8.20 5.31
C LEU A 163 4.90 -8.74 4.14
N ASP A 164 5.77 -9.72 4.42
CA ASP A 164 6.59 -10.36 3.42
C ASP A 164 6.42 -11.89 3.46
N CYS A 165 6.82 -12.54 2.37
CA CYS A 165 6.88 -14.00 2.25
C CYS A 165 5.61 -14.72 2.73
N GLN A 166 4.42 -14.19 2.39
CA GLN A 166 3.15 -14.82 2.78
C GLN A 166 3.14 -16.27 2.31
N LYS A 167 3.07 -17.18 3.28
CA LYS A 167 3.12 -18.61 2.96
C LYS A 167 1.70 -19.12 2.70
N PRO A 168 1.52 -20.12 1.83
CA PRO A 168 0.21 -20.75 1.59
C PRO A 168 -0.50 -21.33 2.83
N TYR A 169 0.24 -21.50 3.94
CA TYR A 169 -0.25 -21.99 5.22
C TYR A 169 -0.28 -20.91 6.30
N GLU A 170 0.23 -19.71 6.01
CA GLU A 170 -0.01 -18.54 6.85
C GLU A 170 -1.43 -18.09 6.53
N GLU A 171 -2.28 -18.18 7.54
CA GLU A 171 -3.73 -18.05 7.48
C GLU A 171 -4.18 -16.60 7.28
N ASP A 172 -3.49 -15.83 6.43
CA ASP A 172 -3.52 -14.37 6.46
C ASP A 172 -4.08 -13.81 5.16
N TYR A 173 -5.17 -13.03 5.27
CA TYR A 173 -5.64 -12.19 4.18
C TYR A 173 -5.34 -10.73 4.50
N TRP A 174 -4.91 -10.01 3.47
CA TRP A 174 -4.68 -8.59 3.52
C TRP A 174 -5.75 -7.87 2.71
N LEU A 175 -6.38 -6.87 3.33
CA LEU A 175 -7.32 -5.98 2.68
C LEU A 175 -6.82 -4.54 2.84
N CYS A 176 -6.16 -4.00 1.81
CA CYS A 176 -6.04 -2.55 1.65
C CYS A 176 -6.99 -2.11 0.56
N TRP A 177 -7.61 -0.96 0.77
CA TRP A 177 -8.33 -0.25 -0.26
C TRP A 177 -7.54 1.02 -0.56
N ASP A 178 -7.18 1.23 -1.83
CA ASP A 178 -6.91 2.58 -2.33
C ASP A 178 -8.27 3.24 -2.52
N VAL A 179 -8.48 4.41 -1.91
CA VAL A 179 -9.57 5.32 -2.29
C VAL A 179 -9.14 6.09 -3.54
#